data_AF-A0A1G7SCW5-F1
#
_entry.id   AF-A0A1G7SCW5-F1
#
_cell.length_a   1.000
_cell.length_b   1.000
_cell.length_c   1.000
_cell.angle_alpha   90.00
_cell.angle_beta   90.00
_cell.angle_gamma   90.00
#
_symmetry.space_group_name_H-M   'P 1'
#
loop_
_entity.id
_entity.type
_entity.pdbx_description
1 polymer ?
#
loop_
_entity_poly.entity_id
_entity_poly.type
_entity_poly.pdbx_seq_one_letter_code
_entity_poly.pdbx_strand_id
1 'polypeptide(L)'
;MYNNHDILLKNFEEVAHASVNSTYMEFLHAIKHVNKLNNEDSIQSWIRKYVDNLRQKLHSKAMEYLLTNRHVPTIDWLNKKVEYTIKYSLQEFLYRTEVRSYI
;
A
#
# COMPACT_ATOMS: atom_id res chain seq x y z
N MET A 1 19.90 14.85 14.54
CA MET A 1 19.19 15.68 13.55
C MET A 1 18.82 14.76 12.40
N TYR A 2 17.52 14.56 12.14
CA TYR A 2 17.09 13.88 10.93
C TYR A 2 17.35 14.80 9.74
N ASN A 3 17.89 14.26 8.65
CA ASN A 3 18.10 15.05 7.44
C ASN A 3 16.71 15.39 6.86
N ASN A 4 16.52 16.57 6.25
CA ASN A 4 15.20 16.97 5.73
C ASN A 4 14.60 15.93 4.75
N HIS A 5 15.46 15.19 4.05
CA HIS A 5 15.10 14.05 3.20
C HIS A 5 14.44 12.89 3.95
N ASP A 6 14.89 12.57 5.17
CA ASP A 6 14.32 11.49 5.97
C ASP A 6 12.92 11.86 6.46
N ILE A 7 12.73 13.12 6.85
CA ILE A 7 11.42 13.65 7.29
C ILE A 7 10.43 13.66 6.13
N LEU A 8 10.88 14.10 4.95
CA LEU A 8 10.09 14.07 3.72
C LEU A 8 9.57 12.66 3.45
N LEU A 9 10.47 11.68 3.30
CA LEU A 9 10.10 10.32 2.96
C LEU A 9 9.20 9.67 4.05
N LYS A 10 9.53 9.89 5.33
CA LYS A 10 8.77 9.35 6.46
C LYS A 10 7.29 9.72 6.41
N ASN A 11 6.94 10.95 6.02
CA ASN A 11 5.54 11.36 5.91
C ASN A 11 4.77 10.52 4.88
N PHE A 12 5.41 10.19 3.74
CA PHE A 12 4.77 9.34 2.74
C PHE A 12 4.70 7.88 3.20
N GLU A 13 5.74 7.37 3.87
CA GLU A 13 5.75 6.03 4.45
C GLU A 13 4.62 5.82 5.47
N GLU A 14 4.36 6.80 6.34
CA GLU A 14 3.25 6.77 7.30
C GLU A 14 1.88 6.71 6.60
N VAL A 15 1.68 7.51 5.54
CA VAL A 15 0.46 7.49 4.73
C VAL A 15 0.29 6.15 4.02
N ALA A 16 1.37 5.58 3.49
CA ALA A 16 1.37 4.30 2.81
C ALA A 16 1.01 3.17 3.79
N HIS A 17 1.63 3.15 4.97
CA HIS A 17 1.36 2.18 6.02
C HIS A 17 -0.09 2.24 6.52
N ALA A 18 -0.62 3.44 6.77
CA ALA A 18 -2.01 3.64 7.14
C ALA A 18 -2.97 3.13 6.06
N SER A 19 -2.63 3.34 4.78
CA SER A 19 -3.41 2.84 3.64
C SER A 19 -3.43 1.32 3.58
N VAL A 20 -2.29 0.66 3.77
CA VAL A 20 -2.20 -0.82 3.84
C VAL A 20 -3.10 -1.35 4.96
N ASN A 21 -3.00 -0.80 6.17
CA ASN A 21 -3.81 -1.25 7.30
C ASN A 21 -5.31 -1.10 7.06
N SER A 22 -5.74 0.06 6.56
CA SER A 22 -7.15 0.33 6.23
C SER A 22 -7.67 -0.63 5.16
N THR A 23 -6.96 -0.78 4.03
CA THR A 23 -7.36 -1.69 2.96
C THR A 23 -7.38 -3.15 3.43
N TYR A 24 -6.42 -3.55 4.26
CA TYR A 24 -6.37 -4.90 4.81
C TYR A 24 -7.56 -5.20 5.74
N MET A 25 -7.95 -4.24 6.59
CA MET A 25 -9.15 -4.40 7.43
C MET A 25 -10.42 -4.53 6.59
N GLU A 26 -10.58 -3.69 5.56
CA GLU A 26 -11.71 -3.79 4.63
C GLU A 26 -11.75 -5.14 3.92
N PHE A 27 -10.59 -5.64 3.46
CA PHE A 27 -10.46 -6.96 2.87
C PHE A 27 -10.91 -8.06 3.85
N LEU A 28 -10.44 -8.06 5.09
CA LEU A 28 -10.84 -9.03 6.11
C LEU A 28 -12.35 -9.02 6.36
N HIS A 29 -12.97 -7.83 6.37
CA HIS A 29 -14.42 -7.71 6.48
C HIS A 29 -15.14 -8.30 5.27
N ALA A 30 -14.66 -8.05 4.06
CA ALA A 30 -15.26 -8.56 2.82
C ALA A 30 -15.21 -10.09 2.74
N ILE A 31 -14.13 -10.71 3.22
CA ILE A 31 -13.97 -12.17 3.16
C ILE A 31 -14.46 -12.91 4.41
N LYS A 32 -14.96 -12.20 5.44
CA LYS A 32 -15.35 -12.78 6.74
C LYS A 32 -16.36 -13.92 6.61
N HIS A 33 -17.24 -13.86 5.61
CA HIS A 33 -18.30 -14.85 5.37
C HIS A 33 -18.01 -15.78 4.20
N VAL A 34 -16.84 -15.66 3.57
CA VAL A 34 -16.41 -16.55 2.49
C VAL A 34 -15.79 -17.79 3.12
N ASN A 35 -16.41 -18.95 2.94
CA ASN A 35 -15.80 -20.22 3.35
C ASN A 35 -14.56 -20.46 2.47
N LYS A 36 -13.37 -20.33 3.08
CA LYS A 36 -12.09 -20.39 2.38
C LYS A 36 -11.81 -21.74 1.72
N LEU A 37 -12.26 -22.83 2.35
CA LEU A 37 -12.00 -24.20 1.89
C LEU A 37 -12.69 -24.55 0.56
N ASN A 38 -13.73 -23.81 0.19
CA ASN A 38 -14.54 -24.11 -1.00
C ASN A 38 -14.49 -23.00 -2.06
N ASN A 39 -13.81 -21.88 -1.80
CA ASN A 39 -13.91 -20.67 -2.63
C ASN A 39 -12.56 -19.94 -2.80
N GLU A 40 -11.47 -20.69 -3.04
CA GLU A 40 -10.14 -20.12 -3.28
C GLU A 40 -10.14 -19.07 -4.40
N ASP A 41 -10.83 -19.36 -5.52
CA ASP A 41 -10.96 -18.43 -6.65
C ASP A 41 -11.64 -17.11 -6.25
N SER A 42 -12.63 -17.18 -5.35
CA SER A 42 -13.31 -15.98 -4.85
C SER A 42 -12.38 -15.14 -3.98
N ILE A 43 -11.56 -15.77 -3.15
CA ILE A 43 -10.59 -15.08 -2.30
C ILE A 43 -9.49 -14.43 -3.15
N GLN A 44 -8.98 -15.14 -4.15
CA GLN A 44 -7.99 -14.59 -5.09
C GLN A 44 -8.56 -13.40 -5.87
N SER A 45 -9.83 -13.47 -6.28
CA SER A 45 -10.53 -12.35 -6.90
C SER A 45 -10.64 -11.14 -5.96
N TRP A 46 -10.97 -11.36 -4.68
CA TRP A 46 -10.95 -10.30 -3.67
C TRP A 46 -9.55 -9.72 -3.43
N ILE A 47 -8.52 -10.55 -3.33
CA ILE A 47 -7.13 -10.10 -3.16
C ILE A 47 -6.74 -9.18 -4.32
N ARG A 48 -6.96 -9.59 -5.57
CA ARG A 48 -6.66 -8.77 -6.75
C ARG A 48 -7.38 -7.42 -6.72
N LYS A 49 -8.68 -7.44 -6.42
CA LYS A 49 -9.50 -6.21 -6.30
C LYS A 49 -8.93 -5.25 -5.27
N TYR A 50 -8.57 -5.74 -4.08
CA TYR A 50 -8.05 -4.89 -3.01
C TYR A 50 -6.60 -4.43 -3.25
N VAL A 51 -5.77 -5.24 -3.92
CA VAL A 51 -4.43 -4.83 -4.39
C VAL A 51 -4.54 -3.70 -5.40
N ASP A 52 -5.44 -3.80 -6.38
CA ASP A 52 -5.63 -2.76 -7.39
C ASP A 52 -6.16 -1.46 -6.76
N ASN A 53 -7.11 -1.57 -5.82
CA ASN A 53 -7.60 -0.43 -5.06
C ASN A 53 -6.47 0.25 -4.25
N LEU A 54 -5.64 -0.55 -3.57
CA LEU A 54 -4.49 -0.04 -2.81
C LEU A 54 -3.48 0.64 -3.73
N ARG A 55 -3.16 0.03 -4.87
CA ARG A 55 -2.27 0.60 -5.89
C ARG A 55 -2.78 1.96 -6.33
N GLN A 56 -4.05 2.06 -6.72
CA GLN A 56 -4.65 3.34 -7.14
C GLN A 56 -4.59 4.40 -6.03
N LYS A 57 -4.97 4.04 -4.80
CA LYS A 57 -4.94 4.96 -3.65
C LYS A 57 -3.53 5.50 -3.38
N LEU A 58 -2.52 4.62 -3.41
CA LEU A 58 -1.13 4.99 -3.19
C LEU A 58 -0.56 5.84 -4.33
N HIS A 59 -0.89 5.55 -5.59
CA HIS A 59 -0.49 6.39 -6.72
C HIS A 59 -1.13 7.78 -6.67
N SER A 60 -2.42 7.89 -6.34
CA SER A 60 -3.07 9.19 -6.17
C SER A 60 -2.40 10.01 -5.05
N LYS A 61 -2.10 9.38 -3.91
CA LYS A 61 -1.39 10.03 -2.81
C LYS A 61 0.04 10.41 -3.17
N ALA A 62 0.73 9.56 -3.93
CA ALA A 62 2.06 9.85 -4.44
C ALA A 62 2.06 11.07 -5.37
N MET A 63 1.09 11.17 -6.28
CA MET A 63 0.95 12.33 -7.13
C MET A 63 0.73 13.60 -6.30
N GLU A 64 -0.25 13.62 -5.38
CA GLU A 64 -0.47 14.75 -4.47
C GLU A 64 0.81 15.15 -3.72
N TYR A 65 1.50 14.15 -3.16
CA TYR A 65 2.72 14.34 -2.38
C TYR A 65 3.89 14.89 -3.21
N LEU A 66 4.10 14.38 -4.43
CA LEU A 66 5.15 14.86 -5.32
C LEU A 66 4.86 16.27 -5.85
N LEU A 67 3.58 16.58 -6.11
CA LEU A 67 3.15 17.92 -6.51
C LEU A 67 3.47 18.96 -5.44
N THR A 68 3.23 18.66 -4.16
CA THR A 68 3.51 19.57 -3.05
C THR A 68 5.00 19.71 -2.74
N ASN A 69 5.83 18.75 -3.17
CA ASN A 69 7.27 18.73 -2.95
C ASN A 69 8.10 18.97 -4.23
N ARG A 70 7.51 19.56 -5.28
CA ARG A 70 8.17 19.85 -6.57
C ARG A 70 9.44 20.68 -6.47
N HIS A 71 9.58 21.47 -5.42
CA HIS A 71 10.72 22.37 -5.21
C HIS A 71 11.95 21.66 -4.62
N VAL A 72 11.85 20.38 -4.27
CA VAL A 72 12.95 19.61 -3.72
C VAL A 72 14.03 19.41 -4.81
N PRO A 73 15.28 19.86 -4.60
CA PRO A 73 16.36 19.74 -5.60
C PRO A 73 16.66 18.30 -6.03
N THR A 74 16.24 17.32 -5.22
CA THR A 74 16.40 15.88 -5.44
C THR A 74 15.06 15.20 -5.79
N ILE A 75 14.26 15.81 -6.68
CA ILE A 75 12.92 15.31 -7.06
C ILE A 75 12.97 13.91 -7.68
N ASP A 76 14.00 13.58 -8.46
CA ASP A 76 14.17 12.24 -9.06
C ASP A 76 14.42 11.16 -8.01
N TRP A 77 15.19 11.50 -6.97
CA TRP A 77 15.38 10.62 -5.82
C TRP A 77 14.07 10.42 -5.07
N LEU A 78 13.30 11.49 -4.87
CA LEU A 78 12.02 11.43 -4.18
C LEU A 78 11.01 10.56 -4.95
N ASN A 79 10.90 10.75 -6.26
CA ASN A 79 10.09 9.94 -7.15
C ASN A 79 10.42 8.45 -7.01
N LYS A 80 11.71 8.09 -7.10
CA LYS A 80 12.17 6.69 -6.96
C LYS A 80 11.85 6.11 -5.58
N LYS A 81 11.98 6.91 -4.51
CA LYS A 81 11.67 6.46 -3.16
C LYS A 81 10.18 6.25 -2.95
N VAL A 82 9.35 7.16 -3.43
CA VAL A 82 7.89 7.03 -3.43
C VAL A 82 7.46 5.77 -4.19
N GLU A 83 7.99 5.52 -5.39
CA GLU A 83 7.70 4.29 -6.15
C GLU A 83 8.12 3.03 -5.40
N TYR A 84 9.27 3.05 -4.73
CA TYR A 84 9.73 1.94 -3.90
C TYR A 84 8.77 1.68 -2.74
N THR A 85 8.35 2.72 -2.01
CA THR A 85 7.38 2.61 -0.92
C THR A 85 6.05 2.03 -1.42
N ILE A 86 5.55 2.46 -2.58
CA ILE A 86 4.35 1.87 -3.19
C ILE A 86 4.52 0.37 -3.41
N LYS A 87 5.62 -0.05 -4.06
CA LYS A 87 5.90 -1.48 -4.32
C LYS A 87 5.96 -2.29 -3.03
N TYR A 88 6.65 -1.76 -2.01
CA TYR A 88 6.77 -2.40 -0.71
C TYR A 88 5.40 -2.56 -0.04
N SER A 89 4.57 -1.51 -0.02
CA SER A 89 3.22 -1.56 0.56
C SER A 89 2.30 -2.57 -0.13
N LEU A 90 2.40 -2.73 -1.45
CA LEU A 90 1.64 -3.75 -2.17
C LEU A 90 2.11 -5.18 -1.81
N GLN A 91 3.43 -5.38 -1.68
CA GLN A 91 3.99 -6.65 -1.23
C GLN A 91 3.57 -6.99 0.21
N GLU A 92 3.59 -6.00 1.09
CA GLU A 92 3.15 -6.16 2.48
C GLU A 92 1.68 -6.59 2.55
N PHE A 93 0.81 -5.97 1.74
CA PHE A 93 -0.60 -6.37 1.66
C PHE A 93 -0.74 -7.83 1.22
N LEU A 94 -0.09 -8.20 0.11
CA LEU A 94 -0.11 -9.57 -0.43
C LEU A 94 0.36 -10.59 0.61
N TYR A 95 1.50 -10.33 1.26
CA TYR A 95 2.04 -11.19 2.30
C TYR A 95 1.05 -11.40 3.45
N ARG A 96 0.39 -10.33 3.93
CA ARG A 96 -0.63 -10.43 4.98
C ARG A 96 -1.84 -11.28 4.56
N THR A 97 -2.21 -11.24 3.28
CA THR A 97 -3.32 -12.04 2.74
C THR A 97 -2.95 -13.52 2.54
N GLU A 98 -1.70 -13.82 2.19
CA GLU A 98 -1.21 -15.19 2.01
C GLU A 98 -0.97 -15.90 3.35
N VAL A 99 -0.28 -15.26 4.31
CA VAL A 99 0.12 -15.89 5.58
C VAL A 99 -1.09 -16.27 6.46
N ARG A 100 -2.19 -15.52 6.40
CA ARG A 100 -3.45 -15.86 7.10
C ARG A 100 -4.38 -16.79 6.31
N SER A 101 -3.91 -17.34 5.20
CA SER A 101 -4.60 -18.43 4.50
C SER A 101 -4.23 -19.81 5.07
N TYR A 102 -3.23 -19.89 5.95
CA TYR A 102 -2.70 -21.14 6.53
C TYR A 102 -2.92 -21.31 8.06
N ILE A 103 -3.67 -20.40 8.71
CA ILE A 103 -4.07 -20.49 10.12
C ILE A 103 -5.59 -20.38 10.18
#